data_AF-A0A699SL44-F1
#
_entry.id   AF-A0A699SL44-F1
#
_cell.length_a   1.000
_cell.length_b   1.000
_cell.length_c   1.000
_cell.angle_alpha   90.00
_cell.angle_beta   90.00
_cell.angle_gamma   90.00
#
_symmetry.space_group_name_H-M   'P 1'
#
loop_
_entity.id
_entity.type
_entity.pdbx_description
1 polymer ?
#
loop_
_entity_poly.entity_id
_entity_poly.type
_entity_poly.pdbx_seq_one_letter_code
_entity_poly.pdbx_strand_id
1 'polypeptide(L)'
;MEEEDQEIIKSINETPAQKAAKRRKLSEEAQEAEDLRKRLEVVDDEDDDVFIEATPLARKVPILDYQIVLVDNKPRFKIIKADETH
;
A
#
# COMPACT_ATOMS: atom_id res chain seq x y z
N MET A 1 -8.72 0.08 28.14
CA MET A 1 -10.07 -0.44 28.39
C MET A 1 -10.93 0.63 29.08
N GLU A 2 -10.52 1.20 30.23
CA GLU A 2 -11.30 2.28 30.88
C GLU A 2 -11.47 3.59 30.08
N GLU A 3 -10.52 3.95 29.20
CA GLU A 3 -10.62 5.18 28.38
C GLU A 3 -11.72 5.10 27.31
N GLU A 4 -11.89 3.94 26.66
CA GLU A 4 -12.98 3.70 25.70
C GLU A 4 -14.35 3.79 26.39
N ASP A 5 -14.49 3.21 27.58
CA ASP A 5 -15.72 3.30 28.39
C ASP A 5 -16.07 4.75 28.75
N GLN A 6 -15.07 5.57 29.12
CA GLN A 6 -15.28 6.99 29.41
C GLN A 6 -15.70 7.78 28.16
N GLU A 7 -15.14 7.44 26.99
CA GLU A 7 -15.51 8.06 25.73
C GLU A 7 -16.95 7.72 25.32
N ILE A 8 -17.37 6.48 25.54
CA ILE A 8 -18.74 6.00 25.30
C ILE A 8 -19.71 6.75 26.21
N ILE A 9 -19.44 6.85 27.52
CA ILE A 9 -20.29 7.60 28.47
C ILE A 9 -20.42 9.08 28.07
N LYS A 10 -19.33 9.69 27.60
CA LYS A 10 -19.31 11.07 27.09
C LYS A 10 -20.16 11.23 25.82
N SER A 11 -20.16 10.23 24.94
CA SER A 11 -20.99 10.20 23.72
C SER A 11 -22.50 10.00 24.01
N ILE A 12 -22.85 9.32 25.10
CA ILE A 12 -24.25 9.07 25.49
C ILE A 12 -24.91 10.37 25.97
N ASN A 13 -24.20 11.16 26.77
CA ASN A 13 -24.64 12.47 27.28
C ASN A 13 -24.53 13.60 26.25
N GLU A 14 -24.16 13.28 25.00
CA GLU A 14 -23.90 14.24 23.94
C GLU A 14 -25.19 14.85 23.39
N THR A 15 -25.18 16.17 23.22
CA THR A 15 -26.34 16.94 22.75
C THR A 15 -26.70 16.64 21.29
N PRO A 16 -27.96 16.86 20.86
CA PRO A 16 -28.38 16.61 19.46
C PRO A 16 -27.52 17.35 18.44
N ALA A 17 -27.07 18.56 18.78
CA ALA A 17 -26.18 19.38 17.95
C ALA A 17 -24.79 18.72 17.76
N GLN A 18 -24.23 18.14 18.81
CA GLN A 18 -22.94 17.44 18.74
C GLN A 18 -23.06 16.09 18.00
N LYS A 19 -24.18 15.36 18.18
CA LYS A 19 -24.49 14.16 17.38
C LYS A 19 -24.60 14.49 15.89
N ALA A 20 -25.24 15.62 15.54
CA ALA A 20 -25.31 16.09 14.16
C ALA A 20 -23.91 16.48 13.62
N ALA A 21 -23.07 17.10 14.45
CA ALA A 21 -21.70 17.44 14.06
C ALA A 21 -20.82 16.19 13.82
N LYS A 22 -20.90 15.16 14.66
CA LYS A 22 -20.19 13.89 14.45
C LYS A 22 -20.66 13.17 13.20
N ARG A 23 -21.99 13.11 12.95
CA ARG A 23 -22.53 12.52 11.72
C ARG A 23 -22.03 13.22 10.45
N ARG A 24 -21.92 14.55 10.48
CA ARG A 24 -21.35 15.33 9.38
C ARG A 24 -19.88 15.02 9.13
N LYS A 25 -19.08 14.87 10.18
CA LYS A 25 -17.66 14.49 10.05
C LYS A 25 -17.49 13.08 9.46
N LEU A 26 -18.29 12.12 9.94
CA LEU A 26 -18.26 10.75 9.42
C LEU A 26 -18.74 10.66 7.96
N SER A 27 -19.70 11.50 7.55
CA SER A 27 -20.14 11.53 6.15
C SER A 27 -19.08 12.14 5.23
N GLU A 28 -18.33 13.14 5.70
CA GLU A 28 -17.23 13.75 4.95
C GLU A 28 -16.08 12.76 4.75
N GLU A 29 -15.68 12.06 5.82
CA GLU A 29 -14.65 11.00 5.76
C GLU A 29 -15.05 9.84 4.84
N ALA A 30 -16.33 9.43 4.88
CA ALA A 30 -16.85 8.41 3.97
C ALA A 30 -16.78 8.86 2.50
N GLN A 31 -17.10 10.12 2.22
CA GLN A 31 -17.04 10.67 0.87
C GLN A 31 -15.60 10.80 0.36
N GLU A 32 -14.65 11.17 1.23
CA GLU A 32 -13.21 11.17 0.91
C GLU A 32 -12.68 9.76 0.63
N ALA A 33 -13.14 8.75 1.40
CA ALA A 33 -12.76 7.36 1.16
C ALA A 33 -13.33 6.81 -0.17
N GLU A 34 -14.53 7.20 -0.56
CA GLU A 34 -15.11 6.86 -1.87
C GLU A 34 -14.38 7.56 -3.01
N ASP A 35 -14.01 8.84 -2.86
CA ASP A 35 -13.20 9.57 -3.86
C ASP A 35 -11.81 8.92 -4.01
N LEU A 36 -11.16 8.58 -2.89
CA LEU A 36 -9.89 7.85 -2.91
C LEU A 36 -10.02 6.49 -3.57
N ARG A 37 -11.07 5.71 -3.30
CA ARG A 37 -11.34 4.44 -3.97
C ARG A 37 -11.58 4.60 -5.46
N LYS A 38 -12.28 5.64 -5.87
CA LYS A 38 -12.50 5.96 -7.30
C LYS A 38 -11.22 6.39 -7.99
N ARG A 39 -10.34 7.13 -7.31
CA ARG A 39 -9.00 7.48 -7.80
C ARG A 39 -8.04 6.28 -7.79
N LEU A 40 -8.31 5.30 -6.93
CA LEU A 40 -7.66 3.99 -6.85
C LEU A 40 -8.47 2.91 -7.57
N GLU A 41 -9.34 3.28 -8.53
CA GLU A 41 -9.87 2.34 -9.52
C GLU A 41 -8.66 1.88 -10.35
N VAL A 42 -7.93 0.94 -9.76
CA VAL A 42 -6.94 0.11 -10.40
C VAL A 42 -7.69 -0.48 -11.59
N VAL A 43 -7.22 -0.13 -12.78
CA VAL A 43 -7.56 -0.84 -14.00
C VAL A 43 -7.25 -2.30 -13.71
N ASP A 44 -8.27 -3.10 -13.46
CA ASP A 44 -8.17 -4.54 -13.63
C ASP A 44 -7.94 -4.69 -15.13
N ASP A 45 -6.67 -4.72 -15.54
CA ASP A 45 -6.26 -5.19 -16.85
C ASP A 45 -6.57 -6.70 -16.85
N GLU A 46 -7.85 -7.01 -16.99
CA GLU A 46 -8.44 -8.35 -17.12
C GLU A 46 -8.07 -8.98 -18.49
N ASP A 47 -7.16 -8.36 -19.25
CA ASP A 47 -6.74 -8.76 -20.59
C ASP A 47 -5.21 -8.65 -20.82
N ASP A 48 -4.38 -8.95 -19.82
CA ASP A 48 -2.94 -9.22 -20.07
C ASP A 48 -2.65 -10.71 -20.32
N ASP A 49 -3.62 -11.41 -20.94
CA ASP A 49 -3.39 -12.64 -21.73
C ASP A 49 -2.86 -12.28 -23.13
N VAL A 50 -1.98 -11.27 -23.22
CA VAL A 50 -1.18 -11.07 -24.42
C VAL A 50 -0.14 -12.17 -24.45
N PHE A 51 -0.48 -13.24 -25.17
CA PHE A 51 0.46 -14.19 -25.75
C PHE A 51 1.44 -13.37 -26.63
N ILE A 52 2.46 -12.79 -26.00
CA ILE A 52 3.63 -12.29 -26.69
C ILE A 52 4.31 -13.55 -27.21
N GLU A 53 4.00 -13.91 -28.45
CA GLU A 53 4.81 -14.77 -29.29
C GLU A 53 6.22 -14.17 -29.30
N ALA A 54 7.00 -14.58 -28.31
CA ALA A 54 8.29 -14.00 -28.04
C ALA A 54 9.19 -14.39 -29.20
N THR A 55 9.40 -13.47 -30.13
CA THR A 55 10.70 -13.40 -30.79
C THR A 55 11.70 -13.26 -29.65
N PRO A 56 12.56 -14.25 -29.37
CA PRO A 56 13.55 -14.12 -28.32
C PRO A 56 14.60 -13.13 -28.83
N LEU A 57 14.31 -11.84 -28.72
CA LEU A 57 15.29 -10.78 -28.72
C LEU A 57 16.18 -11.12 -27.53
N ALA A 58 17.35 -11.66 -27.81
CA ALA A 58 18.34 -12.13 -26.84
C ALA A 58 18.70 -11.03 -25.83
N ARG A 59 17.81 -10.75 -24.87
CA ARG A 59 18.06 -9.94 -23.70
C ARG A 59 18.84 -10.83 -22.77
N LYS A 60 20.16 -10.74 -22.88
CA LYS A 60 21.08 -11.22 -21.85
C LYS A 60 20.78 -10.41 -20.59
N VAL A 61 19.90 -10.92 -19.73
CA VAL A 61 19.70 -10.36 -18.40
C VAL A 61 20.81 -10.96 -17.53
N PRO A 62 21.86 -10.21 -17.17
CA PRO A 62 22.86 -10.72 -16.25
C PRO A 62 22.19 -10.99 -14.91
N ILE A 63 22.27 -12.24 -14.44
CA ILE A 63 21.85 -12.59 -13.10
C ILE A 63 22.89 -11.98 -12.16
N LEU A 64 22.47 -11.00 -11.36
CA LEU A 64 23.32 -10.31 -10.41
C LEU A 64 23.06 -10.87 -9.01
N ASP A 65 24.07 -11.49 -8.42
CA ASP A 65 24.00 -11.94 -7.02
C ASP A 65 24.34 -10.78 -6.08
N TYR A 66 23.41 -10.52 -5.15
CA TYR A 66 23.55 -9.51 -4.10
C TYR A 66 23.57 -10.17 -2.73
N GLN A 67 24.41 -9.65 -1.84
CA GLN A 67 24.40 -10.00 -0.43
C GLN A 67 24.14 -8.76 0.42
N ILE A 68 23.21 -8.89 1.35
CA ILE A 68 22.93 -7.86 2.35
C ILE A 68 23.90 -8.09 3.51
N VAL A 69 24.78 -7.13 3.75
CA VAL A 69 25.76 -7.17 4.84
C VAL A 69 25.44 -6.06 5.83
N LEU A 70 25.49 -6.37 7.12
CA LEU A 70 25.27 -5.39 8.17
C LEU A 70 26.61 -4.71 8.54
N VAL A 71 26.72 -3.41 8.32
CA VAL A 71 27.90 -2.60 8.68
C VAL A 71 27.42 -1.43 9.54
N ASP A 72 27.99 -1.26 10.73
CA ASP A 72 27.60 -0.21 11.70
C ASP A 72 26.09 -0.23 12.02
N ASN A 73 25.52 -1.42 12.21
CA ASN A 73 24.08 -1.66 12.42
C ASN A 73 23.18 -1.17 11.26
N LYS A 74 23.74 -0.89 10.07
CA LYS A 74 22.97 -0.51 8.88
C LYS A 74 23.14 -1.57 7.77
N PRO A 75 22.05 -2.08 7.18
CA PRO A 75 22.15 -3.01 6.07
C PRO A 75 22.70 -2.29 4.84
N ARG A 76 23.71 -2.89 4.19
CA ARG A 76 24.31 -2.41 2.95
C ARG A 76 24.31 -3.53 1.92
N PHE A 77 23.98 -3.19 0.68
CA PHE A 77 24.01 -4.12 -0.43
C PHE A 77 25.43 -4.24 -0.98
N LYS A 78 25.93 -5.46 -1.09
CA LYS A 78 27.20 -5.78 -1.76
C LYS A 78 26.89 -6.62 -2.99
N ILE A 79 27.24 -6.10 -4.16
CA ILE A 79 27.12 -6.82 -5.44
C ILE A 79 28.32 -7.79 -5.51
N ILE A 80 28.07 -9.10 -5.57
CA ILE A 80 29.14 -10.11 -5.45
C ILE A 80 29.82 -10.36 -6.80
N LYS A 81 29.03 -10.50 -7.87
CA LYS A 81 29.43 -10.48 -9.28
C LYS A 81 28.17 -10.79 -10.12
N ALA A 82 28.18 -10.41 -11.38
CA ALA A 82 27.29 -11.00 -12.38
C ALA A 82 27.95 -12.29 -12.86
N ASP A 83 27.25 -13.41 -12.83
CA ASP A 83 27.71 -14.58 -13.57
C ASP A 83 27.39 -14.32 -15.06
N GLU A 84 28.43 -14.16 -15.87
CA GLU A 84 28.33 -14.01 -17.32
C GLU A 84 28.39 -15.39 -17.98
N THR A 85 27.60 -16.34 -17.47
CA THR A 85 27.56 -17.72 -17.97
C THR A 85 26.52 -17.88 -19.07
N HIS A 86 27.02 -18.18 -20.28
CA HIS A 86 26.34 -18.92 -21.33
C HIS A 86 26.81 -20.36 -21.31
#